data_AF-J7QGZ8-F1
#
_entry.id   AF-J7QGZ8-F1
#
_cell.length_a   1.000
_cell.length_b   1.000
_cell.length_c   1.000
_cell.angle_alpha   90.00
_cell.angle_beta   90.00
_cell.angle_gamma   90.00
#
_symmetry.space_group_name_H-M   'P 1'
#
loop_
_entity.id
_entity.type
_entity.pdbx_description
1 polymer ?
#
loop_
_entity_poly.entity_id
_entity_poly.type
_entity_poly.pdbx_seq_one_letter_code
_entity_poly.pdbx_strand_id
1 'polypeptide(L)'
;MIFHEKANGGMTIPERLIKHGNVGFAVVLLTPDDVGRAKNTTEDKPRTRQNVILELGYFVGRLGRDKVCALLKDDIEMATDYVGVAYVKWDSAGAWKMQLAKELDEAGYDIDFNKVMKSA
;
A
#
# COMPACT_ATOMS: atom_id res chain seq x y z
N MET A 1 -9.56 -0.53 -8.31
CA MET A 1 -10.53 0.33 -7.60
C MET A 1 -9.75 1.21 -6.64
N ILE A 2 -9.86 2.53 -6.75
CA ILE A 2 -9.19 3.46 -5.82
C ILE A 2 -10.12 3.69 -4.63
N PHE A 3 -9.67 3.35 -3.42
CA PHE A 3 -10.52 3.32 -2.22
C PHE A 3 -11.03 4.71 -1.79
N HIS A 4 -10.26 5.77 -2.08
CA HIS A 4 -10.56 7.13 -1.61
C HIS A 4 -11.48 7.96 -2.51
N GLU A 5 -11.77 7.51 -3.74
CA GLU A 5 -12.56 8.30 -4.72
C GLU A 5 -14.08 8.02 -4.68
N LYS A 6 -14.54 7.05 -3.90
CA LYS A 6 -15.99 6.78 -3.78
C LYS A 6 -16.65 7.70 -2.76
N ALA A 7 -17.80 8.25 -3.13
CA ALA A 7 -18.66 9.01 -2.22
C ALA A 7 -18.90 8.22 -0.93
N ASN A 8 -18.58 8.84 0.22
CA ASN A 8 -18.58 8.17 1.53
C ASN A 8 -19.94 7.54 1.87
N GLY A 9 -21.05 8.13 1.42
CA GLY A 9 -22.40 7.59 1.66
C GLY A 9 -22.73 7.36 3.14
N GLY A 10 -22.02 8.02 4.06
CA GLY A 10 -22.12 7.82 5.51
C GLY A 10 -21.36 6.61 6.06
N MET A 11 -20.69 5.81 5.23
CA MET A 11 -19.96 4.60 5.67
C MET A 11 -18.60 4.95 6.30
N THR A 12 -18.29 4.27 7.39
CA THR A 12 -16.96 4.23 8.02
C THR A 12 -15.95 3.47 7.16
N ILE A 13 -14.67 3.62 7.46
CA ILE A 13 -13.59 2.95 6.72
C ILE A 13 -13.70 1.42 6.77
N PRO A 14 -13.93 0.79 7.95
CA PRO A 14 -14.14 -0.66 8.02
C PRO A 14 -15.30 -1.15 7.16
N GLU A 15 -16.42 -0.42 7.13
CA GLU A 15 -17.58 -0.79 6.32
C GLU A 15 -17.27 -0.75 4.81
N ARG A 16 -16.49 0.25 4.37
CA ARG A 16 -16.02 0.31 2.98
C ARG A 16 -15.09 -0.86 2.66
N LEU A 17 -14.18 -1.21 3.57
CA LEU A 17 -13.27 -2.34 3.41
C LEU A 17 -14.03 -3.67 3.28
N ILE A 18 -15.07 -3.87 4.09
CA ILE A 18 -15.92 -5.08 4.02
C ILE A 18 -16.70 -5.09 2.70
N LYS A 19 -17.30 -3.96 2.32
CA LYS A 19 -18.14 -3.84 1.11
C LYS A 19 -17.35 -3.96 -0.20
N HIS A 20 -16.12 -3.47 -0.23
CA HIS A 20 -15.33 -3.33 -1.46
C HIS A 20 -14.02 -4.10 -1.47
N GLY A 21 -13.65 -4.74 -0.35
CA GLY A 21 -12.40 -5.50 -0.23
C GLY A 21 -12.43 -6.88 -0.87
N ASN A 22 -13.46 -7.24 -1.64
CA ASN A 22 -13.47 -8.47 -2.42
C ASN A 22 -12.64 -8.30 -3.70
N VAL A 23 -11.32 -8.30 -3.53
CA VAL A 23 -10.32 -8.16 -4.59
C VAL A 23 -9.36 -9.34 -4.52
N GLY A 24 -8.67 -9.65 -5.62
CA GLY A 24 -7.65 -10.71 -5.64
C GLY A 24 -6.24 -10.24 -5.32
N PHE A 25 -5.99 -8.92 -5.38
CA PHE A 25 -4.70 -8.30 -5.07
C PHE A 25 -4.93 -6.87 -4.58
N ALA A 26 -4.11 -6.38 -3.65
CA ALA A 26 -4.17 -5.02 -3.15
C ALA A 26 -2.83 -4.30 -3.34
N VAL A 27 -2.88 -3.09 -3.87
CA VAL A 27 -1.74 -2.16 -3.89
C VAL A 27 -2.05 -1.05 -2.90
N VAL A 28 -1.16 -0.83 -1.93
CA VAL A 28 -1.33 0.18 -0.89
C VAL A 28 -0.22 1.21 -1.00
N LEU A 29 -0.59 2.48 -1.09
CA LEU A 29 0.36 3.59 -1.19
C LEU A 29 0.71 4.11 0.19
N LEU A 30 1.96 3.93 0.60
CA LEU A 30 2.50 4.45 1.85
C LEU A 30 3.20 5.78 1.57
N THR A 31 2.46 6.87 1.71
CA THR A 31 2.94 8.24 1.46
C THR A 31 3.10 9.02 2.78
N PRO A 32 3.95 10.07 2.81
CA PRO A 32 4.17 10.91 3.99
C PRO A 32 3.02 11.93 4.21
N ASP A 33 1.79 11.44 4.33
CA ASP A 33 0.59 12.29 4.38
C ASP A 33 0.36 12.96 5.74
N ASP A 34 0.84 12.34 6.83
CA ASP A 34 0.70 12.82 8.20
C ASP A 34 2.09 12.97 8.85
N VAL A 35 2.14 13.61 10.02
CA VAL A 35 3.31 13.60 10.92
C VAL A 35 2.94 13.02 12.28
N GLY A 36 3.90 12.40 12.96
CA GLY A 36 3.70 11.96 14.32
C GLY A 36 4.98 11.46 14.97
N ARG A 37 4.87 11.02 16.21
CA ARG A 37 6.02 10.62 17.01
C ARG A 37 5.63 9.65 18.11
N ALA A 38 6.60 8.87 18.57
CA ALA A 38 6.46 8.12 19.81
C ALA A 38 6.29 9.07 21.01
N LYS A 39 5.59 8.61 22.05
CA LYS A 39 5.34 9.44 23.25
C LYS A 39 6.63 9.96 23.89
N ASN A 40 7.72 9.19 23.78
CA ASN A 40 9.01 9.48 24.42
C ASN A 40 9.99 10.22 23.49
N THR A 41 9.58 10.63 22.29
CA THR A 41 10.40 11.43 21.37
C THR A 41 9.82 12.83 21.23
N THR A 42 10.64 13.81 20.88
CA THR A 42 10.22 15.22 20.70
C THR A 42 10.12 15.63 19.24
N GLU A 43 10.71 14.85 18.34
CA GLU A 43 10.74 15.10 16.90
C GLU A 43 9.55 14.40 16.22
N ASP A 44 8.74 15.18 15.51
CA ASP A 44 7.72 14.66 14.61
C ASP A 44 8.37 14.14 13.33
N LYS A 45 7.94 12.96 12.88
CA LYS A 45 8.40 12.32 11.66
C LYS A 45 7.26 12.16 10.66
N PRO A 46 7.53 12.27 9.35
CA PRO A 46 6.56 11.93 8.32
C PRO A 46 6.08 10.48 8.49
N ARG A 47 4.79 10.24 8.30
CA ARG A 47 4.18 8.91 8.40
C ARG A 47 2.99 8.77 7.48
N THR A 48 2.68 7.52 7.15
CA THR A 48 1.44 7.19 6.45
C THR A 48 0.22 7.43 7.32
N ARG A 49 -0.85 7.88 6.65
CA ARG A 49 -2.15 8.11 7.27
C ARG A 49 -2.65 6.86 7.97
N GLN A 50 -3.17 7.00 9.19
CA GLN A 50 -3.60 5.85 10.00
C GLN A 50 -4.66 4.98 9.31
N ASN A 51 -5.55 5.61 8.55
CA ASN A 51 -6.56 4.93 7.76
C ASN A 51 -5.95 3.98 6.72
N VAL A 52 -4.82 4.37 6.11
CA VAL A 52 -4.11 3.53 5.13
C VAL A 52 -3.42 2.36 5.83
N ILE A 53 -2.89 2.56 7.04
CA ILE A 53 -2.33 1.45 7.85
C ILE A 53 -3.42 0.43 8.22
N LEU A 54 -4.63 0.89 8.54
CA LEU A 54 -5.78 0.01 8.77
C LEU A 54 -6.14 -0.80 7.52
N GLU A 55 -6.22 -0.14 6.36
CA GLU A 55 -6.50 -0.80 5.08
C GLU A 55 -5.44 -1.85 4.73
N LEU A 56 -4.17 -1.51 4.94
CA LEU A 56 -3.03 -2.40 4.76
C LEU A 56 -3.14 -3.67 5.62
N GLY A 57 -3.37 -3.50 6.93
CA GLY A 57 -3.54 -4.62 7.85
C GLY A 57 -4.75 -5.49 7.50
N TYR A 58 -5.86 -4.86 7.09
CA TYR A 58 -7.06 -5.57 6.63
C TYR A 58 -6.78 -6.45 5.41
N PHE A 59 -6.10 -5.92 4.39
CA PHE A 59 -5.81 -6.69 3.18
C PHE A 59 -4.79 -7.80 3.42
N VAL A 60 -3.78 -7.58 4.26
CA VAL A 60 -2.85 -8.65 4.64
C VAL A 60 -3.59 -9.76 5.39
N GLY A 61 -4.47 -9.42 6.32
CA GLY A 61 -5.27 -10.43 7.04
C GLY A 61 -6.26 -11.18 6.16
N ARG A 62 -6.82 -10.53 5.14
CA ARG A 62 -7.84 -11.10 4.25
C ARG A 62 -7.27 -11.89 3.07
N LEU A 63 -6.22 -11.37 2.42
CA LEU A 63 -5.69 -11.91 1.16
C LEU A 63 -4.44 -12.76 1.35
N GLY A 64 -3.72 -12.58 2.46
CA GLY A 64 -2.34 -13.05 2.60
C GLY A 64 -1.34 -12.00 2.14
N ARG A 65 -0.07 -12.18 2.52
CA ARG A 65 1.02 -11.22 2.25
C ARG A 65 1.44 -11.25 0.78
N ASP A 66 1.35 -12.42 0.15
CA ASP A 66 1.65 -12.70 -1.27
C ASP A 66 0.73 -11.96 -2.25
N LYS A 67 -0.37 -11.38 -1.77
CA LYS A 67 -1.36 -10.67 -2.59
C LYS A 67 -1.50 -9.20 -2.22
N VAL A 68 -0.52 -8.65 -1.50
CA VAL A 68 -0.51 -7.26 -1.06
C VAL A 68 0.85 -6.63 -1.33
N CYS A 69 0.88 -5.63 -2.21
CA CYS A 69 2.07 -4.83 -2.47
C CYS A 69 1.96 -3.46 -1.80
N ALA A 70 2.87 -3.15 -0.89
CA ALA A 70 3.00 -1.83 -0.30
C ALA A 70 4.02 -0.99 -1.09
N LEU A 71 3.56 0.10 -1.71
CA LEU A 71 4.40 1.07 -2.41
C LEU A 71 4.81 2.19 -1.46
N LEU A 72 6.08 2.25 -1.09
CA LEU A 72 6.62 3.24 -0.17
C LEU A 72 7.13 4.47 -0.92
N LYS A 73 6.50 5.62 -0.71
CA LYS A 73 6.98 6.90 -1.22
C LYS A 73 7.71 7.65 -0.12
N ASP A 74 8.94 8.05 -0.43
CA ASP A 74 9.85 8.76 0.48
C ASP A 74 10.11 8.00 1.79
N ASP A 75 10.88 8.60 2.70
CA ASP A 75 11.15 8.01 4.01
C ASP A 75 10.05 8.41 5.00
N ILE A 76 9.43 7.41 5.63
CA ILE A 76 8.40 7.58 6.65
C ILE A 76 8.69 6.71 7.87
N GLU A 77 8.15 7.12 9.03
CA GLU A 77 8.09 6.28 10.22
C GLU A 77 7.16 5.09 9.96
N MET A 78 7.75 3.89 9.92
CA MET A 78 7.05 2.62 9.78
C MET A 78 6.89 1.94 11.15
N ALA A 79 5.76 1.27 11.37
CA ALA A 79 5.61 0.40 12.53
C ALA A 79 6.65 -0.73 12.48
N THR A 80 7.33 -0.99 13.60
CA THR A 80 8.41 -1.99 13.70
C THR A 80 7.98 -3.38 13.24
N ASP A 81 6.71 -3.74 13.44
CA ASP A 81 6.16 -5.04 13.05
C ASP A 81 5.94 -5.16 11.53
N TYR A 82 5.89 -4.03 10.82
CA TYR A 82 5.80 -3.96 9.36
C TYR A 82 7.17 -3.98 8.67
N VAL A 83 8.27 -3.81 9.41
CA VAL A 83 9.65 -3.81 8.90
C VAL A 83 10.02 -5.17 8.26
N GLY A 84 9.31 -6.25 8.61
CA GLY A 84 9.46 -7.57 7.97
C GLY A 84 8.62 -7.77 6.70
N VAL A 85 7.84 -6.78 6.26
CA VAL A 85 7.03 -6.85 5.03
C VAL A 85 7.83 -6.21 3.90
N ALA A 86 8.02 -6.94 2.80
CA ALA A 86 8.64 -6.38 1.60
C ALA A 86 7.77 -5.23 1.07
N TYR A 87 8.34 -4.04 0.97
CA TYR A 87 7.73 -2.90 0.30
C TYR A 87 8.54 -2.57 -0.95
N VAL A 88 7.82 -2.13 -1.98
CA VAL A 88 8.42 -1.63 -3.21
C VAL A 88 8.63 -0.14 -3.02
N LYS A 89 9.89 0.33 -3.08
CA LYS A 89 10.17 1.76 -3.05
C LYS A 89 9.64 2.41 -4.32
N TRP A 90 8.85 3.46 -4.17
CA TRP A 90 8.45 4.34 -5.25
C TRP A 90 9.65 5.20 -5.64
N ASP A 91 10.42 4.74 -6.61
CA ASP A 91 11.53 5.48 -7.17
C ASP A 91 11.09 6.35 -8.37
N SER A 92 11.73 7.51 -8.52
CA SER A 92 11.47 8.44 -9.62
C SER A 92 11.92 7.88 -10.98
N ALA A 93 12.80 6.88 -11.01
CA ALA A 93 13.26 6.22 -12.22
C ALA A 93 12.27 5.16 -12.73
N GLY A 94 11.16 4.93 -12.02
CA GLY A 94 10.07 4.05 -12.43
C GLY A 94 10.33 2.55 -12.25
N ALA A 95 11.40 2.15 -11.56
CA ALA A 95 11.72 0.74 -11.29
C ALA A 95 10.63 0.02 -10.49
N TRP A 96 9.87 0.76 -9.67
CA TRP A 96 8.72 0.27 -8.92
C TRP A 96 7.67 -0.40 -9.81
N LYS A 97 7.51 0.05 -11.07
CA LYS A 97 6.57 -0.55 -12.02
C LYS A 97 6.95 -1.99 -12.33
N MET A 98 8.25 -2.24 -12.52
CA MET A 98 8.77 -3.57 -12.80
C MET A 98 8.69 -4.47 -11.56
N GLN A 99 8.93 -3.93 -10.37
CA GLN A 99 8.79 -4.68 -9.12
C GLN A 99 7.32 -5.06 -8.88
N LEU A 100 6.39 -4.11 -9.00
CA LEU A 100 4.95 -4.38 -8.89
C LEU A 100 4.47 -5.40 -9.93
N ALA A 101 4.97 -5.32 -11.16
CA ALA A 101 4.65 -6.28 -12.21
C ALA A 101 5.05 -7.72 -11.84
N LYS A 102 6.21 -7.90 -11.18
CA LYS A 102 6.65 -9.21 -10.68
C LYS A 102 5.75 -9.73 -9.55
N GLU A 103 5.40 -8.88 -8.59
CA GLU A 103 4.50 -9.27 -7.51
C GLU A 103 3.12 -9.71 -8.04
N LEU A 104 2.61 -9.04 -9.07
CA LEU A 104 1.37 -9.43 -9.73
C LEU A 104 1.50 -10.78 -10.46
N ASP A 105 2.60 -11.01 -11.17
CA ASP A 105 2.89 -12.29 -11.84
C ASP A 105 2.97 -13.45 -10.82
N GLU A 106 3.69 -13.24 -9.71
CA GLU A 106 3.79 -14.21 -8.61
C GLU A 106 2.43 -14.47 -7.93
N ALA A 107 1.56 -13.47 -7.85
CA ALA A 107 0.18 -13.61 -7.37
C ALA A 107 -0.76 -14.32 -8.37
N GLY A 108 -0.25 -14.69 -9.56
CA GLY A 108 -0.97 -15.46 -10.59
C GLY A 108 -1.72 -14.61 -11.62
N TYR A 109 -1.37 -13.33 -11.77
CA TYR A 109 -1.92 -12.47 -12.81
C TYR A 109 -1.11 -12.55 -14.10
N ASP A 110 -1.77 -12.53 -15.25
CA ASP A 110 -1.10 -12.48 -16.55
C ASP A 110 -0.57 -11.06 -16.84
N ILE A 111 0.75 -10.88 -16.80
CA ILE A 111 1.41 -9.59 -16.96
C ILE A 111 2.24 -9.54 -18.26
N ASP A 112 1.87 -8.62 -19.14
CA ASP A 112 2.68 -8.30 -20.33
C ASP A 112 3.82 -7.35 -19.98
N PHE A 113 4.99 -7.91 -19.69
CA PHE A 113 6.20 -7.16 -19.36
C PHE A 113 6.67 -6.21 -20.48
N ASN A 114 6.32 -6.45 -21.74
CA ASN A 114 6.66 -5.52 -22.83
C ASN A 114 5.92 -4.19 -22.68
N LYS A 115 4.67 -4.22 -22.20
CA LYS A 115 3.91 -3.00 -21.89
C LYS A 115 4.48 -2.26 -20.70
N VAL A 116 4.94 -2.99 -19.67
CA VAL A 116 5.57 -2.40 -18.49
C VAL A 116 6.83 -1.63 -18.87
N MET A 117 7.71 -2.22 -19.69
CA MET A 117 8.97 -1.61 -20.12
C MET A 117 8.79 -0.38 -21.04
N LYS A 118 7.76 -0.37 -21.90
CA LYS A 118 7.47 0.78 -22.78
C LYS A 118 6.87 1.98 -22.05
N SER A 119 6.39 1.78 -20.82
CA SER A 119 5.75 2.81 -19.99
C SER A 119 6.73 3.49 -19.02
N ALA A 120 8.01 3.11 -19.05
CA ALA A 120 9.07 3.62 -18.18
C ALA A 120 9.67 4.91 -18.73
#